data_AF-A0AAU7KY81-F1
#
_entry.id   AF-A0AAU7KY81-F1
#
_cell.length_a   1.000
_cell.length_b   1.000
_cell.length_c   1.000
_cell.angle_alpha   90.00
_cell.angle_beta   90.00
_cell.angle_gamma   90.00
#
_symmetry.space_group_name_H-M   'P 1'
#
loop_
_entity.id
_entity.type
_entity.pdbx_description
1 polymer ?
#
loop_
_entity_poly.entity_id
_entity_poly.type
_entity_poly.pdbx_seq_one_letter_code
_entity_poly.pdbx_strand_id
1 'polypeptide(L)' 'MASRLFPTRNPSAKACAHRAMARAALFSNSSTRTRLQRYNHHMQQARRLEALEVHHG' A
#
# COMPACT_ATOMS: atom_id res chain seq x y z
N MET A 1 -15.98 1.68 -23.78
CA MET A 1 -15.75 1.34 -22.36
C MET A 1 -14.37 1.85 -21.97
N ALA A 2 -14.28 3.00 -21.30
CA ALA A 2 -13.01 3.56 -20.84
C ALA A 2 -13.01 3.59 -19.32
N SER A 3 -12.30 2.64 -18.70
CA SER A 3 -12.03 2.61 -17.27
C SER A 3 -11.16 3.82 -16.94
N ARG A 4 -11.80 4.89 -16.49
CA ARG A 4 -11.11 6.13 -16.08
C ARG A 4 -10.17 5.78 -14.93
N LEU A 5 -8.86 5.82 -15.21
CA LEU A 5 -7.79 5.82 -14.21
C LEU A 5 -7.95 7.08 -13.34
N PHE A 6 -8.87 7.05 -12.38
CA PHE A 6 -8.88 8.03 -11.32
C PHE A 6 -7.81 7.61 -10.32
N PRO A 7 -6.74 8.41 -10.09
CA PRO A 7 -5.85 8.17 -8.98
C PRO A 7 -6.75 8.18 -7.73
N THR A 8 -6.83 7.02 -7.08
CA THR A 8 -7.86 6.74 -6.08
C THR A 8 -7.81 7.80 -4.99
N ARG A 9 -8.76 8.74 -4.98
CA ARG A 9 -8.87 9.77 -3.94
C ARG A 9 -9.30 9.17 -2.59
N ASN A 10 -9.75 7.91 -2.60
CA ASN A 10 -10.18 7.16 -1.43
C ASN A 10 -8.97 6.59 -0.65
N PRO A 11 -8.76 6.97 0.63
CA PRO A 11 -7.67 6.44 1.44
C PRO A 11 -7.67 4.91 1.60
N SER A 12 -8.83 4.23 1.62
CA SER A 12 -8.95 2.76 1.74
C SER A 12 -8.39 2.06 0.52
N ALA A 13 -8.71 2.56 -0.67
CA ALA A 13 -8.16 2.04 -1.91
C ALA A 13 -6.63 2.19 -1.97
N LYS A 14 -6.09 3.30 -1.44
CA LYS A 14 -4.63 3.48 -1.32
C LYS A 14 -4.03 2.52 -0.28
N ALA A 15 -4.65 2.36 0.87
CA ALA A 15 -4.19 1.42 1.91
C ALA A 15 -4.15 -0.02 1.36
N CYS A 16 -5.18 -0.43 0.63
CA CYS A 16 -5.24 -1.72 -0.05
C CYS A 16 -4.10 -1.89 -1.07
N ALA A 17 -3.83 -0.88 -1.90
CA ALA A 17 -2.73 -0.91 -2.85
C ALA A 17 -1.37 -1.07 -2.16
N HIS A 18 -1.13 -0.36 -1.05
CA HIS A 18 0.09 -0.53 -0.26
C HIS A 18 0.21 -1.93 0.34
N ARG A 19 -0.88 -2.53 0.85
CA ARG A 19 -0.86 -3.93 1.32
C ARG A 19 -0.51 -4.90 0.19
N ALA A 20 -1.02 -4.69 -1.02
CA ALA A 20 -0.67 -5.50 -2.19
C ALA A 20 0.81 -5.35 -2.57
N MET A 21 1.33 -4.12 -2.60
CA MET A 21 2.75 -3.85 -2.85
C MET A 21 3.66 -4.45 -1.76
N ALA A 22 3.25 -4.42 -0.49
CA ALA A 22 3.97 -5.07 0.60
C ALA A 22 4.10 -6.58 0.37
N ARG A 23 3.01 -7.24 -0.02
CA ARG A 23 3.02 -8.68 -0.36
C ARG A 23 3.92 -8.97 -1.55
N ALA A 24 3.83 -8.16 -2.61
CA ALA A 24 4.69 -8.31 -3.79
C ALA A 24 6.19 -8.14 -3.45
N ALA A 25 6.54 -7.26 -2.51
CA ALA A 25 7.91 -7.09 -2.05
C ALA A 25 8.50 -8.37 -1.43
N LEU A 26 7.67 -9.22 -0.83
CA LEU A 26 8.11 -10.53 -0.33
C LEU A 26 8.46 -11.51 -1.46
N PHE A 27 8.00 -11.31 -2.69
CA PHE A 27 8.34 -12.21 -3.81
C PHE A 27 9.40 -11.62 -4.75
N SER A 28 9.89 -10.40 -4.49
CA SER A 28 10.97 -9.80 -5.26
C SER A 28 12.30 -10.53 -5.09
N ASN A 29 13.12 -10.58 -6.15
CA ASN A 29 14.46 -11.19 -6.18
C ASN A 29 15.56 -10.40 -5.44
N SER A 30 15.21 -9.34 -4.71
CA SER A 30 16.16 -8.56 -3.91
C SER A 30 16.57 -9.31 -2.64
N SER A 31 17.64 -8.85 -1.98
CA SER A 31 18.10 -9.43 -0.71
C SER A 31 17.00 -9.41 0.37
N THR A 32 17.08 -10.32 1.34
CA THR A 32 16.11 -10.43 2.45
C THR A 32 15.92 -9.12 3.20
N ARG A 33 17.02 -8.39 3.47
CA ARG A 33 16.98 -7.08 4.11
C ARG A 33 16.18 -6.07 3.29
N THR A 34 16.44 -6.00 1.98
CA THR A 34 15.74 -5.07 1.08
C THR A 34 14.25 -5.43 0.95
N ARG A 35 13.91 -6.72 0.84
CA ARG A 35 12.52 -7.19 0.82
C ARG A 35 11.77 -6.79 2.09
N LEU A 36 12.37 -7.02 3.26
CA LEU A 36 11.79 -6.65 4.56
C LEU A 36 11.61 -5.13 4.70
N GLN A 37 12.60 -4.35 4.28
CA GLN A 37 12.51 -2.90 4.31
C GLN A 37 11.36 -2.38 3.43
N ARG A 38 11.22 -2.90 2.20
CA ARG A 38 10.13 -2.54 1.28
C ARG A 38 8.76 -2.96 1.83
N TYR A 39 8.66 -4.16 2.38
CA TYR A 39 7.44 -4.63 3.06
C TYR A 39 7.03 -3.67 4.18
N ASN A 40 7.96 -3.34 5.08
CA ASN A 40 7.70 -2.44 6.20
C ASN A 40 7.30 -1.03 5.73
N HIS A 41 7.97 -0.50 4.70
CA HIS A 41 7.66 0.80 4.13
C HIS A 41 6.22 0.87 3.57
N HIS A 42 5.78 -0.18 2.87
CA HIS A 42 4.41 -0.24 2.36
C HIS A 42 3.37 -0.46 3.49
N MET A 43 3.67 -1.33 4.46
CA MET A 43 2.78 -1.54 5.62
C MET A 43 2.62 -0.27 6.47
N GLN A 44 3.69 0.52 6.65
CA GLN A 44 3.62 1.79 7.37
C GLN A 44 2.69 2.78 6.67
N GLN A 45 2.77 2.88 5.34
CA GLN A 45 1.87 3.73 4.55
C GLN A 45 0.42 3.26 4.63
N ALA A 46 0.17 1.95 4.52
CA ALA A 46 -1.17 1.39 4.67
C ALA A 46 -1.79 1.75 6.04
N ARG A 47 -1.06 1.50 7.13
CA ARG A 47 -1.50 1.85 8.50
C ARG A 47 -1.77 3.34 8.68
N ARG A 48 -0.91 4.21 8.11
CA ARG A 48 -1.11 5.66 8.16
C ARG A 48 -2.40 6.06 7.43
N LEU A 49 -2.65 5.47 6.26
CA LEU A 49 -3.86 5.76 5.49
C LEU A 49 -5.11 5.27 6.23
N GLU A 50 -5.08 4.06 6.77
CA GLU A 50 -6.18 3.49 7.59
C GLU A 50 -6.50 4.38 8.80
N ALA A 51 -5.47 4.89 9.49
CA ALA A 51 -5.65 5.83 10.60
C ALA A 51 -6.31 7.15 10.16
N LEU A 52 -6.00 7.64 8.96
CA LEU A 52 -6.68 8.81 8.40
C LEU A 52 -8.14 8.51 8.09
N GLU A 53 -8.48 7.30 7.62
CA GLU A 53 -9.89 6.94 7.37
C GLU A 53 -10.72 6.95 8.63
N VAL A 54 -10.20 6.35 9.72
CA VAL A 54 -10.88 6.32 11.02
C VAL A 54 -11.12 7.71 11.57
N HIS A 55 -10.23 8.66 11.28
CA HIS A 55 -10.37 10.05 11.72
C HIS A 55 -11.33 10.88 10.83
N HIS A 56 -11.63 10.43 9.61
CA HIS A 56 -12.47 11.16 8.64
C HIS A 56 -13.88 10.58 8.47
N GLY A 57 -14.25 9.52 9.20
CA GLY A 57 -15.60 8.96 9.27
C GLY A 57 -16.31 9.32 10.57
#